data_AF-A0A378MZB6-F1
#
_entry.id   AF-A0A378MZB6-F1
#
_cell.length_a   1.000
_cell.length_b   1.000
_cell.length_c   1.000
_cell.angle_alpha   90.00
_cell.angle_beta   90.00
_cell.angle_gamma   90.00
#
_symmetry.space_group_name_H-M   'P 1'
#
loop_
_entity.id
_entity.type
_entity.pdbx_description
1 polymer ?
#
loop_
_entity_poly.entity_id
_entity_poly.type
_entity_poly.pdbx_seq_one_letter_code
_entity_poly.pdbx_strand_id
1 'polypeptide(L)'
;MIGQALGWRATFGIIGIIALIVLMMIWRLLPYLPSKNAGSIKSLPLLFKRPMLIGIYLLVALIVSGHFTAYSYIEPFMIKISSVSVENTTFILLVFGLAGVVASFLFGRLYGKARINLS
;
A
#
# COMPACT_ATOMS: atom_id res chain seq x y z
N MET A 1 15.13 -7.50 12.65
CA MET A 1 15.55 -8.29 13.83
C MET A 1 14.63 -9.48 14.17
N ILE A 2 13.30 -9.41 13.99
CA ILE A 2 12.40 -10.58 14.25
C ILE A 2 12.53 -11.69 13.19
N GLY A 3 12.66 -11.33 11.90
CA GLY A 3 12.82 -12.31 10.81
C GLY A 3 14.16 -13.06 10.80
N GLN A 4 15.22 -12.47 11.37
CA GLN A 4 16.52 -13.13 11.52
C GLN A 4 16.62 -14.00 12.79
N ALA A 5 15.84 -13.72 13.84
CA ALA A 5 15.95 -14.41 15.12
C ALA A 5 14.97 -15.59 15.31
N LEU A 6 13.75 -15.50 14.75
CA LEU A 6 12.65 -16.47 15.01
C LEU A 6 12.24 -17.28 13.77
N GLY A 7 12.89 -17.05 12.63
CA GLY A 7 12.58 -17.68 11.35
C GLY A 7 11.29 -17.16 10.71
N TRP A 8 11.20 -17.33 9.40
CA TRP A 8 10.07 -16.87 8.57
C TRP A 8 8.70 -17.36 9.09
N ARG A 9 8.65 -18.57 9.67
CA ARG A 9 7.43 -19.19 10.23
C ARG A 9 6.80 -18.37 11.35
N ALA A 10 7.60 -17.85 12.28
CA ALA A 10 7.09 -17.02 13.37
C ALA A 10 6.53 -15.68 12.87
N THR A 11 7.16 -15.11 11.83
CA THR A 11 6.68 -13.88 11.20
C THR A 11 5.30 -14.09 10.56
N PHE A 12 5.13 -15.17 9.78
CA PHE A 12 3.82 -15.53 9.22
C PHE A 12 2.79 -15.87 10.30
N GLY A 13 3.20 -16.54 11.38
CA GLY A 13 2.32 -16.86 12.51
C GLY A 13 1.76 -15.60 13.18
N ILE A 14 2.61 -14.61 13.47
CA ILE A 14 2.20 -13.33 14.05
C ILE A 14 1.25 -12.58 13.10
N ILE A 15 1.57 -12.52 11.80
CA ILE A 15 0.70 -11.89 10.79
C ILE A 15 -0.66 -12.58 10.75
N GLY A 16 -0.71 -13.91 10.80
CA GLY A 16 -1.94 -14.69 10.82
C GLY A 16 -2.80 -14.42 12.06
N ILE A 17 -2.18 -14.35 13.25
CA ILE A 17 -2.88 -14.01 14.50
C ILE A 17 -3.47 -12.59 14.42
N ILE A 18 -2.68 -11.62 13.94
CA ILE A 18 -3.15 -10.24 13.77
C ILE A 18 -4.32 -10.19 12.79
N ALA A 19 -4.24 -10.90 11.66
CA ALA A 19 -5.33 -10.97 10.67
C ALA A 19 -6.61 -11.56 11.27
N LEU A 20 -6.51 -12.61 12.11
CA LEU A 20 -7.65 -13.18 12.82
C LEU A 20 -8.26 -12.20 13.82
N ILE A 21 -7.44 -11.45 14.57
CA ILE A 21 -7.94 -10.42 15.49
C ILE A 21 -8.69 -9.34 14.72
N VAL A 22 -8.12 -8.84 13.61
CA VAL A 22 -8.78 -7.85 12.74
C VAL A 22 -10.09 -8.39 12.18
N LEU A 23 -10.12 -9.66 11.75
CA LEU A 23 -11.34 -10.31 11.27
C LEU A 23 -12.41 -10.37 12.36
N MET A 24 -12.06 -10.76 13.58
CA MET A 24 -12.97 -10.78 14.72
C MET A 24 -13.48 -9.38 15.07
N MET A 25 -12.62 -8.37 15.02
CA MET A 25 -13.01 -6.98 15.24
C MET A 25 -13.98 -6.48 14.17
N ILE A 26 -13.67 -6.70 12.89
CA ILE A 26 -14.57 -6.32 11.79
C ILE A 26 -15.90 -7.07 11.95
N TRP A 27 -15.88 -8.37 12.23
CA TRP A 27 -17.11 -9.14 12.38
C TRP A 27 -17.99 -8.66 13.53
N ARG A 28 -17.38 -8.17 14.62
CA ARG A 28 -18.10 -7.68 15.80
C ARG A 28 -18.51 -6.21 15.69
N LEU A 29 -17.69 -5.36 15.08
CA LEU A 29 -17.90 -3.91 15.02
C LEU A 29 -18.59 -3.45 13.74
N LEU A 30 -18.52 -4.21 12.65
CA LEU A 30 -19.07 -3.78 11.37
C LEU A 30 -20.57 -4.11 11.30
N PRO A 31 -21.46 -3.11 11.40
CA PRO A 31 -22.88 -3.32 11.13
C PRO A 31 -23.07 -3.69 9.66
N TYR A 32 -24.15 -4.41 9.35
CA TYR A 32 -24.47 -4.80 7.97
C TYR A 32 -24.54 -3.56 7.06
N LEU A 33 -23.53 -3.37 6.21
CA LEU A 33 -23.53 -2.32 5.20
C LEU A 33 -24.20 -2.90 3.94
N PRO A 34 -25.45 -2.49 3.62
CA PRO A 34 -26.04 -2.85 2.34
C PRO A 34 -25.17 -2.25 1.24
N SER A 35 -24.65 -3.11 0.37
CA SER A 35 -23.86 -2.72 -0.79
C SER A 35 -24.72 -1.94 -1.78
N LYS A 36 -24.91 -0.64 -1.53
CA LYS A 36 -25.68 0.26 -2.40
C LYS A 36 -24.89 0.73 -3.63
N ASN A 37 -23.58 0.49 -3.63
CA ASN A 37 -22.65 0.90 -4.70
C ASN A 37 -21.60 -0.19 -5.00
N ALA A 38 -21.96 -1.48 -4.97
CA ALA A 38 -21.16 -2.45 -5.72
C ALA A 38 -21.34 -2.09 -7.20
N GLY A 39 -20.37 -1.38 -7.77
CA GLY A 39 -20.32 -1.06 -9.18
C GLY A 39 -20.70 -2.31 -9.97
N SER A 40 -21.76 -2.21 -10.78
CA SER A 40 -22.27 -3.35 -11.51
C SER A 40 -21.14 -3.89 -12.39
N ILE A 41 -20.89 -5.20 -12.38
CA ILE A 41 -19.90 -5.83 -13.29
C ILE A 41 -20.24 -5.46 -14.76
N LYS A 42 -21.50 -5.08 -15.04
CA LYS A 42 -21.97 -4.55 -16.33
C LYS A 42 -21.43 -3.16 -16.70
N SER A 43 -20.90 -2.36 -15.76
CA SER A 43 -20.26 -1.07 -16.05
C SER A 43 -18.76 -1.18 -16.34
N LEU A 44 -18.15 -2.35 -16.11
CA LEU A 44 -16.74 -2.61 -16.43
C LEU A 44 -16.42 -2.40 -17.92
N PRO A 45 -17.23 -2.89 -18.88
CA PRO A 45 -17.02 -2.64 -20.31
C PRO A 45 -17.14 -1.16 -20.69
N LEU A 46 -17.85 -0.35 -19.89
CA LEU A 46 -18.02 1.08 -20.11
C LEU A 46 -16.76 1.87 -19.75
N LEU A 47 -15.95 1.37 -18.80
CA LEU A 47 -14.66 1.97 -18.42
C LEU A 47 -13.64 1.85 -19.55
N PHE A 48 -13.63 0.73 -20.27
CA PHE A 48 -12.75 0.52 -21.44
C PHE A 48 -13.12 1.40 -22.64
N LYS A 49 -14.32 1.97 -22.68
CA LYS A 49 -14.73 2.92 -23.75
C LYS A 49 -14.18 4.33 -23.54
N ARG A 50 -13.54 4.62 -22.41
CA ARG A 50 -12.96 5.93 -22.09
C ARG A 50 -11.44 5.88 -22.26
N PRO A 51 -10.88 6.30 -23.41
CA PRO A 51 -9.44 6.19 -23.68
C PRO A 51 -8.57 6.93 -22.66
N MET A 52 -9.06 8.04 -22.11
CA MET A 52 -8.37 8.78 -21.03
C MET A 52 -8.24 7.95 -19.74
N LEU A 53 -9.25 7.15 -19.37
CA LEU A 53 -9.17 6.28 -18.19
C LEU A 53 -8.16 5.15 -18.41
N ILE A 54 -8.13 4.56 -19.61
CA ILE A 54 -7.13 3.54 -19.95
C ILE A 54 -5.72 4.13 -19.87
N GLY A 55 -5.51 5.35 -20.37
CA GLY A 55 -4.22 6.04 -20.26
C GLY A 55 -3.77 6.21 -18.80
N ILE A 56 -4.67 6.62 -17.91
CA ILE A 56 -4.39 6.73 -16.47
C ILE A 56 -4.08 5.35 -15.87
N TYR A 57 -4.84 4.30 -16.21
CA TYR A 57 -4.56 2.95 -15.72
C TYR A 57 -3.19 2.42 -16.16
N LEU A 58 -2.82 2.64 -17.42
CA LEU A 58 -1.50 2.26 -17.94
C LEU A 58 -0.36 3.03 -17.26
N LEU A 59 -0.55 4.34 -17.07
CA LEU A 59 0.43 5.17 -16.38
C LEU A 59 0.63 4.71 -14.94
N VAL A 60 -0.47 4.47 -14.20
CA VAL A 60 -0.40 3.92 -12.84
C VAL A 60 0.26 2.54 -12.84
N ALA A 61 -0.09 1.66 -13.77
CA ALA A 61 0.52 0.34 -13.88
C ALA A 61 2.04 0.43 -14.13
N LEU A 62 2.50 1.33 -15.01
CA LEU A 62 3.91 1.55 -15.28
C LEU A 62 4.65 2.11 -14.06
N ILE A 63 4.09 3.13 -13.40
CA ILE A 63 4.70 3.72 -12.19
C ILE A 63 4.79 2.69 -11.08
N VAL A 64 3.70 1.97 -10.81
CA VAL A 64 3.66 0.94 -9.75
C VAL A 64 4.61 -0.20 -10.08
N SER A 65 4.66 -0.65 -11.34
CA SER A 65 5.59 -1.70 -11.77
C SER A 65 7.06 -1.27 -11.61
N GLY A 66 7.42 -0.07 -12.06
CA GLY A 66 8.77 0.48 -11.89
C GLY A 66 9.13 0.63 -10.41
N HIS A 67 8.20 1.12 -9.59
CA HIS A 67 8.40 1.27 -8.17
C HIS A 67 8.59 -0.07 -7.46
N PHE A 68 7.73 -1.06 -7.71
CA PHE A 68 7.84 -2.40 -7.13
C PHE A 68 9.08 -3.15 -7.60
N THR A 69 9.51 -2.95 -8.85
CA THR A 69 10.75 -3.51 -9.36
C THR A 69 11.94 -2.94 -8.58
N ALA A 70 12.03 -1.61 -8.45
CA ALA A 70 13.09 -0.99 -7.66
C ALA A 70 13.06 -1.40 -6.18
N TYR A 71 11.85 -1.46 -5.58
CA TYR A 71 11.66 -1.84 -4.18
C TYR A 71 12.04 -3.30 -3.91
N SER A 72 11.67 -4.23 -4.80
CA SER A 72 11.99 -5.66 -4.65
C SER A 72 13.49 -5.93 -4.68
N TYR A 73 14.26 -5.11 -5.39
CA TYR A 73 15.71 -5.23 -5.48
C TYR A 73 16.47 -4.22 -4.61
N ILE A 74 15.78 -3.49 -3.73
CA ILE A 74 16.41 -2.44 -2.92
C ILE A 74 17.43 -3.01 -1.94
N GLU A 75 17.17 -4.19 -1.38
CA GLU A 75 18.05 -4.89 -0.44
C GLU A 75 19.33 -5.43 -1.12
N PRO A 76 19.29 -6.22 -2.22
CA PRO A 76 20.51 -6.61 -2.91
C PRO A 76 21.26 -5.41 -3.50
N PHE A 77 20.56 -4.35 -3.92
CA PHE A 77 21.20 -3.12 -4.39
C PHE A 77 21.97 -2.41 -3.25
N MET A 78 21.35 -2.25 -2.08
CA MET A 78 22.01 -1.60 -0.94
C MET A 78 23.21 -2.40 -0.41
N ILE A 79 23.09 -3.73 -0.34
CA ILE A 79 24.12 -4.59 0.25
C ILE A 79 25.27 -4.84 -0.73
N LYS A 80 24.99 -5.16 -2.01
CA LYS A 80 26.04 -5.54 -2.99
C LYS A 80 26.70 -4.36 -3.68
N ILE A 81 25.99 -3.24 -3.88
CA ILE A 81 26.49 -2.12 -4.70
C ILE A 81 26.87 -0.93 -3.83
N SER A 82 26.11 -0.61 -2.78
CA SER A 82 26.43 0.52 -1.90
C SER A 82 27.22 0.15 -0.63
N SER A 83 27.46 -1.15 -0.36
CA SER A 83 28.20 -1.63 0.82
C SER A 83 27.69 -1.06 2.17
N VAL A 84 26.39 -0.80 2.24
CA VAL A 84 25.73 -0.24 3.43
C VAL A 84 25.42 -1.36 4.42
N SER A 85 25.72 -1.16 5.71
CA SER A 85 25.45 -2.12 6.77
C SER A 85 23.94 -2.40 6.92
N VAL A 86 23.58 -3.63 7.29
CA VAL A 86 22.19 -4.11 7.44
C VAL A 86 21.35 -3.22 8.37
N GLU A 87 21.99 -2.61 9.37
CA GLU A 87 21.37 -1.70 10.33
C GLU A 87 20.90 -0.40 9.67
N ASN A 88 21.72 0.18 8.78
CA ASN A 88 21.38 1.39 8.04
C ASN A 88 20.25 1.15 7.03
N THR A 89 20.19 -0.02 6.39
CA THR A 89 19.06 -0.41 5.51
C THR A 89 17.75 -0.44 6.28
N THR A 90 17.75 -0.97 7.51
CA THR A 90 16.57 -1.00 8.38
C THR A 90 16.11 0.41 8.75
N PHE A 91 17.05 1.31 9.06
CA PHE A 91 16.73 2.70 9.38
C PHE A 91 16.14 3.45 8.18
N ILE A 92 16.69 3.26 6.98
CA ILE A 92 16.18 3.86 5.74
C ILE A 92 14.74 3.40 5.46
N LEU A 93 14.45 2.09 5.63
CA LEU A 93 13.09 1.56 5.47
C LEU A 93 12.11 2.15 6.50
N LEU A 94 12.56 2.38 7.73
CA LEU A 94 11.75 3.03 8.76
C LEU A 94 11.44 4.48 8.40
N VAL A 95 12.44 5.25 7.97
CA VAL A 95 12.25 6.64 7.49
C VAL A 95 11.33 6.67 6.28
N PHE A 96 11.47 5.72 5.36
CA PHE A 96 10.57 5.60 4.21
C PHE A 96 9.11 5.35 4.62
N GLY A 97 8.89 4.48 5.61
CA GLY A 97 7.57 4.26 6.20
C GLY A 97 6.99 5.53 6.84
N LEU A 98 7.79 6.25 7.64
CA LEU A 98 7.38 7.52 8.26
C LEU A 98 7.07 8.59 7.21
N ALA A 99 7.89 8.72 6.18
CA ALA A 99 7.65 9.64 5.07
C ALA A 99 6.32 9.33 4.37
N GLY A 100 5.97 8.05 4.19
CA GLY A 100 4.68 7.62 3.65
C GLY A 100 3.48 8.03 4.51
N VAL A 101 3.61 7.94 5.84
CA VAL A 101 2.58 8.41 6.80
C VAL A 101 2.42 9.92 6.71
N VAL A 102 3.52 10.67 6.73
CA VAL A 102 3.52 12.13 6.63
C VAL A 102 2.93 12.59 5.29
N ALA A 103 3.32 11.95 4.19
CA ALA A 103 2.77 12.22 2.87
C ALA A 103 1.25 11.96 2.84
N SER A 104 0.79 10.84 3.38
CA SER A 104 -0.63 10.50 3.44
C SER A 104 -1.43 11.53 4.24
N PHE A 105 -0.88 11.99 5.37
CA PHE A 105 -1.50 13.04 6.20
C PHE A 105 -1.56 14.38 5.47
N LEU A 106 -0.47 14.79 4.81
CA LEU A 106 -0.41 16.02 4.01
C LEU A 106 -1.40 15.97 2.84
N PHE A 107 -1.42 14.87 2.08
CA PHE A 107 -2.36 14.67 0.99
C PHE A 107 -3.81 14.73 1.48
N GLY A 108 -4.15 14.07 2.59
CA GLY A 108 -5.49 14.13 3.17
C GLY A 108 -5.91 15.55 3.56
N ARG A 109 -5.01 16.34 4.15
CA ARG A 109 -5.28 17.72 4.55
C ARG A 109 -5.37 18.69 3.36
N LEU A 110 -4.54 18.50 2.34
CA LEU A 110 -4.52 19.32 1.12
C LEU A 110 -5.73 19.03 0.23
N TYR A 111 -6.09 17.76 0.03
CA TYR A 111 -7.29 17.37 -0.72
C TYR A 111 -8.59 17.76 0.00
N GLY A 112 -8.61 17.66 1.34
CA GLY A 112 -9.73 18.16 2.14
C GLY A 112 -10.00 19.65 1.90
N LYS A 113 -8.95 20.47 1.71
CA LYS A 113 -9.09 21.90 1.36
C LYS A 113 -9.51 22.13 -0.09
N ALA A 114 -9.02 21.32 -1.04
CA ALA A 114 -9.36 21.49 -2.46
C ALA A 114 -10.84 21.19 -2.77
N ARG A 115 -11.48 20.29 -2.02
CA ARG A 115 -12.90 19.94 -2.22
C ARG A 115 -13.88 20.99 -1.70
N ILE A 116 -13.47 21.85 -0.77
CA ILE A 116 -14.32 22.90 -0.16
C ILE A 116 -14.41 24.15 -1.06
N ASN A 117 -13.45 24.37 -1.95
CA ASN A 117 -13.45 25.50 -2.90
C ASN A 117 -14.22 25.23 -4.21
N LEU A 118 -14.86 24.05 -4.35
CA LEU A 118 -15.59 23.63 -5.56
C LEU A 118 -17.08 23.31 -5.29
N SER A 119 -17.60 23.65 -4.11
CA SER A 119 -19.04 23.62 -3.77
C SER A 119 -19.52 25.02 -3.43
#